data_AF-A0A4Q6C196-F1
#
_entry.id   AF-A0A4Q6C196-F1
#
_cell.length_a   1.000
_cell.length_b   1.000
_cell.length_c   1.000
_cell.angle_alpha   90.00
_cell.angle_beta   90.00
_cell.angle_gamma   90.00
#
_symmetry.space_group_name_H-M   'P 1'
#
loop_
_entity.id
_entity.type
_entity.pdbx_description
1 polymer ?
#
loop_
_entity_poly.entity_id
_entity_poly.type
_entity_poly.pdbx_seq_one_letter_code
_entity_poly.pdbx_strand_id
1 'polypeptide(L)'
;MSENLTAIQNATLAISEANGPIQVLAVGVDEYLPNSNFANLKRCSEDALQVYAAFRDTHQLNADTENMKLLTSLTKKTPPSRGHIIDHIQTLAEEAGPDDRILFYFSGHGHRIAGDDDHYLVASDSYSADDPKALVSMNEVISILKGSSAKQSIVVIDACLSGPVKVGMKLHPSKFSKNSFCKHIADTKGLAVICSSAADQASHEESPNPKLSQFTHFFLQGIRGHPDALDDLILTLHSLFGFISEEVARDCRSRRIKQTPSLFEEVTGIVVLGDFSQILVTSSELSEVQGFPISWLFLEDSFDECTNSILTEWSNRSLTIKQLEYAANSDGAMAEYTSENFKKWRSRLRNDFGFNGSDISAEGGVLRFPGGSISYSIELGSKDRGDITRKLQLDIDWFGKTDLLLKLLKLFQMRPESLKFSLNIDLEPLVQIPGLEANEWEVTEESEDEVVAEWDNIVVTIRQDTVRFDGMNVLGMLEAAEEGSVEAECLTDVLGRIGSTH
;
A
#
# COMPACT_ATOMS: atom_id res chain seq x y z
N MET A 1 25.23 -18.53 -0.98
CA MET A 1 26.14 -17.50 -0.45
C MET A 1 25.28 -16.27 -0.30
N SER A 2 25.00 -15.92 0.95
CA SER A 2 24.28 -14.74 1.40
C SER A 2 25.07 -13.49 1.03
N GLU A 3 24.49 -12.57 0.29
CA GLU A 3 25.11 -11.26 0.04
C GLU A 3 24.11 -10.14 0.36
N ASN A 4 24.30 -9.61 1.57
CA ASN A 4 24.05 -8.24 2.04
C ASN A 4 22.75 -7.54 1.60
N LEU A 5 21.66 -7.91 2.27
CA LEU A 5 20.53 -6.99 2.48
C LEU A 5 20.99 -5.84 3.40
N THR A 6 20.65 -4.60 3.05
CA THR A 6 20.96 -3.37 3.83
C THR A 6 20.18 -3.32 5.15
N ALA A 7 20.53 -2.42 6.07
CA ALA A 7 19.93 -2.36 7.42
C ALA A 7 18.40 -2.11 7.41
N ILE A 8 17.88 -1.34 6.45
CA ILE A 8 16.44 -1.16 6.25
C ILE A 8 15.79 -2.36 5.54
N GLN A 9 16.40 -2.94 4.51
CA GLN A 9 15.91 -4.18 3.91
C GLN A 9 15.82 -5.30 4.95
N ASN A 10 16.78 -5.38 5.88
CA ASN A 10 16.75 -6.29 7.01
C ASN A 10 15.67 -5.94 8.06
N ALA A 11 15.20 -4.70 8.16
CA ALA A 11 14.15 -4.30 9.10
C ALA A 11 12.74 -4.52 8.54
N THR A 12 12.56 -4.28 7.24
CA THR A 12 11.29 -4.43 6.50
C THR A 12 11.01 -5.88 6.12
N LEU A 13 12.00 -6.64 5.60
CA LEU A 13 11.87 -8.10 5.52
C LEU A 13 11.63 -8.67 6.92
N ALA A 14 12.27 -8.15 7.96
CA ALA A 14 12.06 -8.67 9.31
C ALA A 14 10.65 -8.46 9.86
N ILE A 15 9.80 -7.55 9.36
CA ILE A 15 8.40 -7.47 9.82
C ILE A 15 7.54 -8.49 9.08
N SER A 16 7.59 -8.54 7.75
CA SER A 16 6.84 -9.52 6.96
C SER A 16 7.29 -10.97 7.25
N GLU A 17 8.61 -11.22 7.29
CA GLU A 17 9.19 -12.51 7.68
C GLU A 17 8.92 -12.84 9.16
N ALA A 18 8.92 -11.86 10.08
CA ALA A 18 8.54 -12.14 11.46
C ALA A 18 7.04 -12.36 11.63
N ASN A 19 6.18 -11.83 10.76
CA ASN A 19 4.75 -12.08 10.82
C ASN A 19 4.35 -13.38 10.14
N GLY A 20 5.12 -13.83 9.14
CA GLY A 20 4.83 -15.01 8.33
C GLY A 20 3.55 -14.89 7.50
N PRO A 21 3.36 -15.79 6.52
CA PRO A 21 2.21 -15.74 5.63
C PRO A 21 0.91 -16.01 6.38
N ILE A 22 -0.19 -15.35 6.00
CA ILE A 22 -1.53 -15.60 6.56
C ILE A 22 -2.38 -16.42 5.60
N GLN A 23 -2.79 -17.60 6.04
CA GLN A 23 -3.77 -18.43 5.33
C GLN A 23 -5.19 -18.02 5.74
N VAL A 24 -6.10 -17.91 4.78
CA VAL A 24 -7.44 -17.31 5.01
C VAL A 24 -8.55 -18.28 4.65
N LEU A 25 -9.48 -18.51 5.58
CA LEU A 25 -10.80 -19.08 5.28
C LEU A 25 -11.88 -18.01 5.53
N ALA A 26 -12.57 -17.61 4.48
CA ALA A 26 -13.72 -16.72 4.56
C ALA A 26 -15.02 -17.49 4.29
N VAL A 27 -15.98 -17.40 5.21
CA VAL A 27 -17.26 -18.12 5.15
C VAL A 27 -18.42 -17.14 5.25
N GLY A 28 -19.35 -17.22 4.31
CA GLY A 28 -20.55 -16.39 4.27
C GLY A 28 -21.82 -17.22 4.04
N VAL A 29 -22.77 -17.19 4.97
CA VAL A 29 -23.98 -18.03 4.92
C VAL A 29 -25.24 -17.17 4.79
N ASP A 30 -25.81 -17.13 3.59
CA ASP A 30 -27.09 -16.44 3.32
C ASP A 30 -28.28 -17.38 3.27
N GLU A 31 -28.10 -18.58 2.73
CA GLU A 31 -29.17 -19.54 2.50
C GLU A 31 -29.13 -20.68 3.53
N TYR A 32 -30.26 -20.88 4.22
CA TYR A 32 -30.44 -21.92 5.23
C TYR A 32 -31.57 -22.89 4.83
N LEU A 33 -31.55 -24.10 5.39
CA LEU A 33 -32.62 -25.06 5.15
C LEU A 33 -33.98 -24.53 5.66
N PRO A 34 -35.09 -24.68 4.90
CA PRO A 34 -36.40 -24.15 5.29
C PRO A 34 -36.93 -24.66 6.65
N ASN A 35 -36.47 -25.83 7.09
CA ASN A 35 -36.87 -26.47 8.36
C ASN A 35 -35.89 -26.24 9.51
N SER A 36 -34.87 -25.39 9.33
CA SER A 36 -33.80 -25.15 10.31
C SER A 36 -34.19 -24.17 11.43
N ASN A 37 -35.30 -23.43 11.27
CA ASN A 37 -35.69 -22.26 12.07
C ASN A 37 -34.79 -21.02 11.93
N PHE A 38 -33.85 -21.01 10.98
CA PHE A 38 -33.04 -19.84 10.63
C PHE A 38 -33.56 -19.19 9.34
N ALA A 39 -33.74 -17.87 9.37
CA ALA A 39 -34.16 -17.11 8.19
C ALA A 39 -32.97 -16.84 7.26
N ASN A 40 -33.21 -16.73 5.95
CA ASN A 40 -32.17 -16.34 5.02
C ASN A 40 -31.69 -14.91 5.27
N LEU A 41 -30.39 -14.71 5.07
CA LEU A 41 -29.70 -13.42 5.11
C LEU A 41 -29.39 -12.97 3.67
N LYS A 42 -28.86 -11.77 3.49
CA LYS A 42 -28.68 -11.15 2.17
C LYS A 42 -27.26 -10.67 1.88
N ARG A 43 -26.41 -10.57 2.91
CA ARG A 43 -25.12 -9.87 2.84
C ARG A 43 -23.92 -10.74 3.17
N CYS A 44 -24.13 -11.87 3.83
CA CYS A 44 -23.06 -12.66 4.41
C CYS A 44 -22.12 -13.25 3.37
N SER A 45 -22.63 -13.70 2.21
CA SER A 45 -21.77 -14.17 1.12
C SER A 45 -20.94 -13.06 0.50
N GLU A 46 -21.51 -11.85 0.36
CA GLU A 46 -20.79 -10.70 -0.17
C GLU A 46 -19.72 -10.23 0.82
N ASP A 47 -20.04 -10.20 2.12
CA ASP A 47 -19.09 -9.90 3.19
C ASP A 47 -17.86 -10.82 3.10
N ALA A 48 -18.07 -12.14 3.07
CA ALA A 48 -17.00 -13.12 2.98
C ALA A 48 -16.19 -13.01 1.68
N LEU A 49 -16.86 -12.75 0.55
CA LEU A 49 -16.20 -12.51 -0.74
C LEU A 49 -15.29 -11.29 -0.68
N GLN A 50 -15.75 -10.18 -0.09
CA GLN A 50 -14.97 -8.95 0.00
C GLN A 50 -13.80 -9.08 0.97
N VAL A 51 -13.95 -9.81 2.08
CA VAL A 51 -12.83 -10.11 2.98
C VAL A 51 -11.80 -10.98 2.27
N TYR A 52 -12.24 -12.03 1.57
CA TYR A 52 -11.37 -12.85 0.74
C TYR A 52 -10.61 -12.01 -0.29
N ALA A 53 -11.30 -11.12 -1.01
CA ALA A 53 -10.67 -10.24 -1.99
C ALA A 53 -9.69 -9.27 -1.33
N ALA A 54 -10.04 -8.66 -0.19
CA ALA A 54 -9.15 -7.72 0.51
C ALA A 54 -7.85 -8.39 0.96
N PHE A 55 -7.89 -9.60 1.53
CA PHE A 55 -6.67 -10.32 1.88
C PHE A 55 -5.84 -10.72 0.65
N ARG A 56 -6.48 -11.05 -0.48
CA ARG A 56 -5.78 -11.37 -1.72
C ARG A 56 -5.11 -10.13 -2.33
N ASP A 57 -5.79 -9.00 -2.32
CA ASP A 57 -5.42 -7.79 -3.06
C ASP A 57 -4.56 -6.81 -2.23
N THR A 58 -4.57 -6.94 -0.89
CA THR A 58 -3.75 -6.10 0.01
C THR A 58 -2.51 -6.85 0.45
N HIS A 59 -1.45 -6.75 -0.34
CA HIS A 59 -0.17 -7.44 -0.11
C HIS A 59 0.44 -7.14 1.26
N GLN A 60 0.17 -5.96 1.83
CA GLN A 60 0.61 -5.56 3.17
C GLN A 60 0.12 -6.49 4.27
N LEU A 61 -0.96 -7.27 4.03
CA LEU A 61 -1.47 -8.28 4.95
C LEU A 61 -0.68 -9.60 4.91
N ASN A 62 0.19 -9.79 3.91
CA ASN A 62 1.04 -10.96 3.67
C ASN A 62 0.23 -12.27 3.56
N ALA A 63 -0.84 -12.27 2.75
CA ALA A 63 -1.69 -13.44 2.57
C ALA A 63 -1.04 -14.51 1.67
N ASP A 64 -1.17 -15.78 2.07
CA ASP A 64 -0.83 -16.92 1.22
C ASP A 64 -1.97 -17.16 0.23
N THR A 65 -1.90 -16.46 -0.91
CA THR A 65 -2.96 -16.47 -1.93
C THR A 65 -3.21 -17.84 -2.56
N GLU A 66 -2.27 -18.78 -2.48
CA GLU A 66 -2.45 -20.15 -2.96
C GLU A 66 -3.32 -20.99 -2.02
N ASN A 67 -3.28 -20.71 -0.72
CA ASN A 67 -3.97 -21.48 0.32
C ASN A 67 -5.21 -20.78 0.91
N MET A 68 -5.66 -19.66 0.32
CA MET A 68 -6.93 -19.05 0.69
C MET A 68 -8.14 -19.88 0.24
N LYS A 69 -9.20 -19.89 1.04
CA LYS A 69 -10.47 -20.58 0.76
C LYS A 69 -11.68 -19.67 0.98
N LEU A 70 -12.68 -19.82 0.13
CA LEU A 70 -13.94 -19.09 0.19
C LEU A 70 -15.12 -20.08 0.15
N LEU A 71 -15.99 -20.03 1.16
CA LEU A 71 -17.22 -20.81 1.22
C LEU A 71 -18.42 -19.85 1.30
N THR A 72 -19.28 -19.85 0.28
CA THR A 72 -20.44 -18.94 0.24
C THR A 72 -21.68 -19.61 -0.30
N SER A 73 -22.85 -19.09 0.08
CA SER A 73 -24.14 -19.51 -0.51
C SER A 73 -24.25 -19.16 -2.00
N LEU A 74 -23.37 -18.33 -2.56
CA LEU A 74 -23.34 -17.96 -3.98
C LEU A 74 -22.94 -19.12 -4.91
N THR A 75 -22.27 -20.16 -4.38
CA THR A 75 -21.82 -21.31 -5.16
C THR A 75 -22.31 -22.63 -4.56
N LYS A 76 -22.79 -23.52 -5.44
CA LYS A 76 -23.19 -24.89 -5.06
C LYS A 76 -22.03 -25.88 -5.05
N LYS A 77 -20.85 -25.50 -5.55
CA LYS A 77 -19.69 -26.39 -5.64
C LYS A 77 -19.04 -26.61 -4.27
N THR A 78 -18.96 -25.54 -3.47
CA THR A 78 -18.37 -25.52 -2.13
C THR A 78 -19.32 -24.77 -1.19
N PRO A 79 -20.50 -25.34 -0.88
CA PRO A 79 -21.46 -24.70 0.00
C PRO A 79 -20.87 -24.58 1.42
N PRO A 80 -21.25 -23.55 2.18
CA PRO A 80 -20.79 -23.35 3.55
C PRO A 80 -21.54 -24.28 4.53
N SER A 81 -21.41 -25.59 4.30
CA SER A 81 -21.95 -26.64 5.16
C SER A 81 -21.05 -26.85 6.38
N ARG A 82 -21.61 -27.43 7.45
CA ARG A 82 -20.86 -27.77 8.67
C ARG A 82 -19.63 -28.62 8.31
N GLY A 83 -19.81 -29.60 7.41
CA GLY A 83 -18.75 -30.47 6.94
C GLY A 83 -17.59 -29.71 6.28
N HIS A 84 -17.88 -28.85 5.29
CA HIS A 84 -16.83 -28.08 4.61
C HIS A 84 -16.15 -27.06 5.53
N ILE A 85 -16.91 -26.40 6.41
CA ILE A 85 -16.35 -25.43 7.36
C ILE A 85 -15.32 -26.12 8.27
N ILE A 86 -15.69 -27.24 8.91
CA ILE A 86 -14.78 -27.96 9.81
C ILE A 86 -13.59 -28.55 9.05
N ASP A 87 -13.82 -29.17 7.88
CA ASP A 87 -12.77 -29.75 7.04
C ASP A 87 -11.73 -28.72 6.61
N HIS A 88 -12.15 -27.52 6.20
CA HIS A 88 -11.22 -26.45 5.83
C HIS A 88 -10.48 -25.86 7.03
N ILE A 89 -11.12 -25.73 8.20
CA ILE A 89 -10.43 -25.26 9.42
C ILE A 89 -9.37 -26.29 9.85
N GLN A 90 -9.67 -27.60 9.75
CA GLN A 90 -8.71 -28.67 10.01
C GLN A 90 -7.56 -28.63 9.01
N THR A 91 -7.85 -28.49 7.72
CA THR A 91 -6.84 -28.39 6.66
C THR A 91 -5.88 -27.22 6.94
N LEU A 92 -6.39 -26.02 7.23
CA LEU A 92 -5.57 -24.87 7.59
C LEU A 92 -4.71 -25.15 8.83
N ALA A 93 -5.29 -25.77 9.86
CA ALA A 93 -4.56 -26.09 11.09
C ALA A 93 -3.45 -27.14 10.89
N GLU A 94 -3.63 -28.08 9.95
CA GLU A 94 -2.68 -29.13 9.61
C GLU A 94 -1.57 -28.63 8.68
N GLU A 95 -1.89 -27.74 7.74
CA GLU A 95 -0.96 -27.20 6.75
C GLU A 95 -0.12 -26.03 7.27
N ALA A 96 -0.60 -25.30 8.28
CA ALA A 96 0.12 -24.16 8.84
C ALA A 96 1.44 -24.54 9.53
N GLY A 97 2.52 -23.90 9.09
CA GLY A 97 3.84 -23.96 9.71
C GLY A 97 3.99 -23.10 10.98
N PRO A 98 5.13 -23.21 11.68
CA PRO A 98 5.40 -22.52 12.94
C PRO A 98 5.47 -21.00 12.86
N ASP A 99 5.64 -20.46 11.65
CA ASP A 99 5.69 -19.02 11.37
C ASP A 99 4.39 -18.53 10.72
N ASP A 100 3.53 -19.42 10.25
CA ASP A 100 2.30 -19.07 9.53
C ASP A 100 1.23 -18.54 10.49
N ARG A 101 0.30 -17.78 9.91
CA ARG A 101 -0.88 -17.25 10.59
C ARG A 101 -2.12 -17.83 9.94
N ILE A 102 -3.18 -17.99 10.73
CA ILE A 102 -4.49 -18.42 10.23
C ILE A 102 -5.50 -17.30 10.48
N LEU A 103 -6.28 -16.94 9.47
CA LEU A 103 -7.49 -16.14 9.61
C LEU A 103 -8.72 -17.00 9.31
N PHE A 104 -9.63 -17.09 10.27
CA PHE A 104 -10.98 -17.61 10.04
C PHE A 104 -12.00 -16.48 10.15
N TYR A 105 -12.61 -16.13 9.02
CA TYR A 105 -13.68 -15.15 8.94
C TYR A 105 -15.04 -15.84 8.72
N PHE A 106 -16.05 -15.48 9.51
CA PHE A 106 -17.41 -16.00 9.36
C PHE A 106 -18.44 -14.87 9.41
N SER A 107 -19.34 -14.81 8.42
CA SER A 107 -20.55 -13.97 8.43
C SER A 107 -21.79 -14.85 8.26
N GLY A 108 -22.78 -14.69 9.16
CA GLY A 108 -23.98 -15.52 9.17
C GLY A 108 -24.75 -15.46 10.50
N HIS A 109 -25.60 -16.46 10.74
CA HIS A 109 -26.27 -16.60 12.04
C HIS A 109 -25.33 -17.17 13.11
N GLY A 110 -25.42 -16.58 14.30
CA GLY A 110 -24.92 -17.14 15.55
C GLY A 110 -26.07 -17.72 16.35
N HIS A 111 -25.82 -18.80 17.10
CA HIS A 111 -26.85 -19.46 17.91
C HIS A 111 -26.32 -19.90 19.28
N ARG A 112 -27.24 -20.02 20.23
CA ARG A 112 -27.00 -20.59 21.56
C ARG A 112 -28.11 -21.54 21.92
N ILE A 113 -27.72 -22.70 22.43
CA ILE A 113 -28.65 -23.72 22.92
C ILE A 113 -28.85 -23.50 24.42
N ALA A 114 -30.11 -23.51 24.87
CA ALA A 114 -30.42 -23.29 26.27
C ALA A 114 -29.82 -24.39 27.16
N GLY A 115 -29.04 -23.99 28.17
CA GLY A 115 -28.34 -24.93 29.05
C GLY A 115 -26.98 -25.39 28.52
N ASP A 116 -26.56 -24.91 27.35
CA ASP A 116 -25.21 -25.05 26.83
C ASP A 116 -24.41 -23.74 27.00
N ASP A 117 -23.14 -23.88 27.37
CA ASP A 117 -22.21 -22.76 27.53
C ASP A 117 -21.46 -22.45 26.22
N ASP A 118 -21.56 -23.31 25.21
CA ASP A 118 -20.96 -23.11 23.90
C ASP A 118 -21.72 -22.07 23.05
N HIS A 119 -21.02 -21.54 22.05
CA HIS A 119 -21.57 -20.68 21.02
C HIS A 119 -21.47 -21.40 19.69
N TYR A 120 -22.49 -21.23 18.86
CA TYR A 120 -22.59 -21.95 17.61
C TYR A 120 -22.66 -21.01 16.42
N LEU A 121 -21.95 -21.36 15.35
CA LEU A 121 -22.15 -20.79 14.03
C LEU A 121 -23.14 -21.68 13.26
N VAL A 122 -24.06 -21.08 12.53
CA VAL A 122 -25.08 -21.81 11.77
C VAL A 122 -24.59 -22.00 10.34
N ALA A 123 -24.49 -23.25 9.90
CA ALA A 123 -24.09 -23.59 8.55
C ALA A 123 -25.30 -23.72 7.61
N SER A 124 -25.07 -23.72 6.30
CA SER A 124 -26.18 -23.79 5.32
C SER A 124 -26.99 -25.09 5.41
N ASP A 125 -26.40 -26.17 5.91
CA ASP A 125 -27.01 -27.51 6.06
C ASP A 125 -27.51 -27.80 7.48
N SER A 126 -27.51 -26.81 8.38
CA SER A 126 -28.07 -26.94 9.72
C SER A 126 -29.55 -27.33 9.65
N TYR A 127 -29.89 -28.49 10.20
CA TYR A 127 -31.24 -29.06 10.16
C TYR A 127 -32.05 -28.88 11.45
N SER A 128 -31.41 -28.37 12.52
CA SER A 128 -32.04 -28.14 13.83
C SER A 128 -31.31 -27.02 14.57
N ALA A 129 -32.05 -26.12 15.21
CA ALA A 129 -31.49 -25.13 16.13
C ALA A 129 -31.17 -25.73 17.51
N ASP A 130 -31.87 -26.79 17.91
CA ASP A 130 -31.77 -27.39 19.25
C ASP A 130 -30.80 -28.59 19.32
N ASP A 131 -30.20 -29.00 18.19
CA ASP A 131 -29.23 -30.11 18.15
C ASP A 131 -27.81 -29.54 17.91
N PRO A 132 -26.90 -29.62 18.91
CA PRO A 132 -25.51 -29.18 18.74
C PRO A 132 -24.80 -29.79 17.52
N LYS A 133 -25.17 -31.01 17.10
CA LYS A 133 -24.55 -31.68 15.95
C LYS A 133 -24.95 -31.09 14.61
N ALA A 134 -26.06 -30.33 14.57
CA ALA A 134 -26.50 -29.62 13.38
C ALA A 134 -25.75 -28.30 13.19
N LEU A 135 -24.94 -27.87 14.16
CA LEU A 135 -24.29 -26.56 14.20
C LEU A 135 -22.76 -26.69 14.23
N VAL A 136 -22.05 -25.59 13.99
CA VAL A 136 -20.58 -25.52 14.10
C VAL A 136 -20.24 -24.97 15.49
N SER A 137 -19.59 -25.78 16.33
CA SER A 137 -19.19 -25.38 17.68
C SER A 137 -18.00 -24.42 17.64
N MET A 138 -18.09 -23.29 18.34
CA MET A 138 -16.96 -22.37 18.49
C MET A 138 -15.84 -23.00 19.31
N ASN A 139 -16.17 -23.79 20.34
CA ASN A 139 -15.17 -24.55 21.09
C ASN A 139 -14.42 -25.56 20.20
N GLU A 140 -15.10 -26.25 19.29
CA GLU A 140 -14.49 -27.14 18.31
C GLU A 140 -13.52 -26.37 17.40
N VAL A 141 -13.96 -25.24 16.82
CA VAL A 141 -13.12 -24.37 15.98
C VAL A 141 -11.88 -23.89 16.73
N ILE A 142 -12.06 -23.32 17.93
CA ILE A 142 -10.95 -22.84 18.77
C ILE A 142 -10.00 -23.98 19.13
N SER A 143 -10.53 -25.17 19.44
CA SER A 143 -9.71 -26.33 19.76
C SER A 143 -8.87 -26.81 18.58
N ILE A 144 -9.41 -26.78 17.35
CA ILE A 144 -8.66 -27.14 16.14
C ILE A 144 -7.54 -26.13 15.91
N LEU A 145 -7.85 -24.83 15.96
CA LEU A 145 -6.87 -23.76 15.73
C LEU A 145 -5.77 -23.74 16.79
N LYS A 146 -6.10 -23.93 18.08
CA LYS A 146 -5.11 -24.08 19.16
C LYS A 146 -4.22 -25.31 19.02
N GLY A 147 -4.68 -26.33 18.30
CA GLY A 147 -3.91 -27.55 18.00
C GLY A 147 -2.97 -27.40 16.80
N SER A 148 -3.09 -26.33 16.02
CA SER A 148 -2.24 -26.06 14.87
C SER A 148 -0.80 -25.69 15.27
N SER A 149 0.13 -25.79 14.32
CA SER A 149 1.47 -25.24 14.52
C SER A 149 1.54 -23.74 14.23
N ALA A 150 0.46 -23.13 13.72
CA ALA A 150 0.41 -21.72 13.37
C ALA A 150 0.86 -20.85 14.54
N LYS A 151 1.66 -19.84 14.22
CA LYS A 151 2.12 -18.85 15.17
C LYS A 151 0.96 -18.08 15.78
N GLN A 152 0.01 -17.67 14.94
CA GLN A 152 -1.16 -16.90 15.34
C GLN A 152 -2.42 -17.43 14.66
N SER A 153 -3.53 -17.43 15.39
CA SER A 153 -4.86 -17.68 14.82
C SER A 153 -5.79 -16.53 15.15
N ILE A 154 -6.35 -15.91 14.13
CA ILE A 154 -7.26 -14.77 14.26
C ILE A 154 -8.64 -15.24 13.76
N VAL A 155 -9.64 -15.13 14.62
CA VAL A 155 -11.02 -15.49 14.31
C VAL A 155 -11.84 -14.21 14.29
N VAL A 156 -12.58 -13.98 13.21
CA VAL A 156 -13.43 -12.80 13.04
C VAL A 156 -14.85 -13.26 12.76
N ILE A 157 -15.77 -12.96 13.67
CA ILE A 157 -17.16 -13.42 13.62
C ILE A 157 -18.09 -12.23 13.44
N ASP A 158 -18.69 -12.12 12.26
CA ASP A 158 -19.81 -11.23 11.99
C ASP A 158 -21.16 -11.94 12.13
N ALA A 159 -21.58 -12.13 13.38
CA ALA A 159 -22.83 -12.81 13.71
C ALA A 159 -23.42 -12.32 15.04
N CYS A 160 -24.74 -12.46 15.20
CA CYS A 160 -25.44 -12.21 16.46
C CYS A 160 -25.11 -13.30 17.50
N LEU A 161 -24.14 -13.06 18.40
CA LEU A 161 -23.76 -14.00 19.45
C LEU A 161 -24.40 -13.62 20.79
N SER A 162 -25.73 -13.70 20.91
CA SER A 162 -26.45 -13.26 22.12
C SER A 162 -26.21 -14.13 23.39
N GLY A 163 -25.03 -14.05 24.02
CA GLY A 163 -24.73 -14.44 25.42
C GLY A 163 -23.39 -13.91 25.93
N PRO A 164 -23.15 -13.78 27.27
CA PRO A 164 -21.97 -13.10 27.82
C PRO A 164 -20.66 -13.80 27.45
N VAL A 165 -19.88 -13.21 26.54
CA VAL A 165 -18.44 -13.42 26.50
C VAL A 165 -17.86 -12.70 27.73
N LYS A 166 -17.76 -13.39 28.86
CA LYS A 166 -16.96 -12.91 29.99
C LYS A 166 -15.51 -13.32 29.74
N VAL A 167 -14.62 -12.39 29.37
CA VAL A 167 -13.22 -12.29 29.85
C VAL A 167 -12.71 -10.87 29.50
N GLY A 168 -11.99 -10.23 30.44
CA GLY A 168 -11.80 -8.77 30.51
C GLY A 168 -10.62 -8.17 29.73
N MET A 169 -10.70 -6.85 29.51
CA MET A 169 -9.66 -6.00 28.94
C MET A 169 -8.53 -5.70 29.93
N LYS A 170 -7.30 -5.63 29.42
CA LYS A 170 -6.39 -4.50 29.69
C LYS A 170 -5.62 -4.13 28.42
N LEU A 171 -6.00 -3.01 27.82
CA LEU A 171 -5.25 -2.30 26.79
C LEU A 171 -3.88 -1.86 27.32
N HIS A 172 -2.84 -2.01 26.50
CA HIS A 172 -1.62 -1.22 26.63
C HIS A 172 -1.09 -0.88 25.22
N PRO A 173 -1.38 0.32 24.69
CA PRO A 173 -0.56 0.86 23.62
C PRO A 173 0.66 1.52 24.29
N SER A 174 1.85 0.98 24.05
CA SER A 174 3.09 1.75 24.27
C SER A 174 3.74 1.99 22.92
N LYS A 175 4.10 3.25 22.66
CA LYS A 175 4.97 3.60 21.53
C LYS A 175 6.29 2.86 21.69
N PHE A 176 6.61 1.95 20.78
CA PHE A 176 7.83 1.14 20.81
C PHE A 176 8.89 1.71 19.85
N SER A 177 10.17 1.48 20.14
CA SER A 177 11.23 1.76 19.18
C SER A 177 11.36 0.61 18.17
N LYS A 178 11.67 0.91 16.90
CA LYS A 178 11.73 -0.05 15.78
C LYS A 178 12.48 -1.36 16.10
N ASN A 179 13.63 -1.30 16.77
CA ASN A 179 14.43 -2.49 17.11
C ASN A 179 13.81 -3.39 18.20
N SER A 180 12.91 -2.86 19.04
CA SER A 180 12.16 -3.64 20.02
C SER A 180 10.92 -4.29 19.41
N PHE A 181 10.35 -3.66 18.38
CA PHE A 181 9.09 -4.06 17.74
C PHE A 181 9.20 -5.42 17.01
N CYS A 182 10.20 -5.60 16.14
CA CYS A 182 10.38 -6.84 15.37
C CYS A 182 10.58 -8.08 16.27
N LYS A 183 11.28 -7.91 17.40
CA LYS A 183 11.48 -9.00 18.37
C LYS A 183 10.18 -9.40 19.07
N HIS A 184 9.31 -8.43 19.39
CA HIS A 184 8.02 -8.73 20.00
C HIS A 184 7.10 -9.43 19.01
N ILE A 185 7.09 -9.03 17.73
CA ILE A 185 6.35 -9.72 16.65
C ILE A 185 6.85 -11.16 16.47
N ALA A 186 8.17 -11.37 16.42
CA ALA A 186 8.79 -12.69 16.28
C ALA A 186 8.38 -13.66 17.40
N ASP A 187 8.24 -13.16 18.62
CA ASP A 187 7.83 -13.95 19.79
C ASP A 187 6.30 -14.00 19.98
N THR A 188 5.51 -13.24 19.20
CA THR A 188 4.05 -13.19 19.34
C THR A 188 3.40 -14.51 18.96
N LYS A 189 2.80 -15.21 19.92
CA LYS A 189 2.00 -16.41 19.70
C LYS A 189 0.62 -16.32 20.35
N GLY A 190 -0.39 -16.92 19.73
CA GLY A 190 -1.67 -17.13 20.38
C GLY A 190 -2.90 -17.03 19.47
N LEU A 191 -4.07 -16.96 20.11
CA LEU A 191 -5.35 -16.89 19.43
C LEU A 191 -6.11 -15.62 19.81
N ALA A 192 -6.66 -14.93 18.82
CA ALA A 192 -7.53 -13.77 18.99
C ALA A 192 -8.89 -14.02 18.34
N VAL A 193 -9.95 -13.47 18.94
CA VAL A 193 -11.32 -13.51 18.44
C VAL A 193 -11.91 -12.10 18.45
N ILE A 194 -12.32 -11.60 17.29
CA ILE A 194 -13.10 -10.38 17.14
C ILE A 194 -14.54 -10.76 16.81
N CYS A 195 -15.50 -10.23 17.55
CA CYS A 195 -16.92 -10.40 17.26
C CYS A 195 -17.57 -9.06 16.93
N SER A 196 -18.44 -9.04 15.92
CA SER A 196 -19.09 -7.82 15.41
C SER A 196 -20.04 -7.16 16.40
N SER A 197 -20.60 -7.93 17.30
CA SER A 197 -21.55 -7.48 18.31
C SER A 197 -21.23 -8.09 19.66
N ALA A 198 -21.61 -7.38 20.72
CA ALA A 198 -21.52 -7.90 22.05
C ALA A 198 -22.56 -9.01 22.24
N ALA A 199 -22.25 -9.85 23.22
CA ALA A 199 -23.09 -10.82 23.89
C ALA A 199 -24.61 -10.57 24.01
N ASP A 200 -25.11 -9.35 23.91
CA ASP A 200 -26.53 -9.02 24.13
C ASP A 200 -27.14 -8.29 22.93
N GLN A 201 -26.44 -8.26 21.80
CA GLN A 201 -26.74 -7.39 20.67
C GLN A 201 -26.83 -8.18 19.36
N ALA A 202 -27.58 -7.59 18.43
CA ALA A 202 -27.61 -8.07 17.06
C ALA A 202 -26.42 -7.48 16.28
N SER A 203 -25.92 -8.24 15.30
CA SER A 203 -25.17 -7.69 14.17
C SER A 203 -26.15 -7.23 13.08
N HIS A 204 -25.88 -6.09 12.45
CA HIS A 204 -26.79 -5.47 11.48
C HIS A 204 -26.28 -5.59 10.04
N GLU A 205 -27.16 -6.05 9.14
CA GLU A 205 -26.91 -6.13 7.68
C GLU A 205 -26.91 -4.76 6.99
N GLU A 206 -27.34 -3.70 7.67
CA GLU A 206 -27.41 -2.34 7.11
C GLU A 206 -26.16 -1.53 7.47
N SER A 207 -25.36 -1.18 6.46
CA SER A 207 -24.18 -0.32 6.60
C SER A 207 -24.23 0.89 5.68
N PRO A 208 -23.24 1.80 5.69
CA PRO A 208 -23.11 2.86 4.69
C PRO A 208 -22.96 2.30 3.26
N ASN A 209 -22.33 1.13 3.13
CA ASN A 209 -22.30 0.39 1.87
C ASN A 209 -23.52 -0.55 1.80
N PRO A 210 -24.48 -0.32 0.90
CA PRO A 210 -25.71 -1.11 0.86
C PRO A 210 -25.48 -2.59 0.51
N LYS A 211 -24.27 -3.01 0.12
CA LYS A 211 -23.93 -4.39 -0.18
C LYS A 211 -23.32 -5.17 1.00
N LEU A 212 -22.93 -4.51 2.08
CA LEU A 212 -22.17 -5.10 3.18
C LEU A 212 -22.87 -4.90 4.52
N SER A 213 -22.61 -5.81 5.44
CA SER A 213 -22.96 -5.62 6.86
C SER A 213 -22.14 -4.51 7.51
N GLN A 214 -22.63 -3.97 8.64
CA GLN A 214 -22.04 -2.80 9.29
C GLN A 214 -20.61 -3.05 9.75
N PHE A 215 -20.37 -4.18 10.42
CA PHE A 215 -19.06 -4.52 10.93
C PHE A 215 -18.10 -4.81 9.79
N THR A 216 -18.50 -5.63 8.82
CA THR A 216 -17.65 -5.96 7.66
C THR A 216 -17.24 -4.72 6.89
N HIS A 217 -18.14 -3.75 6.71
CA HIS A 217 -17.83 -2.50 6.03
C HIS A 217 -16.61 -1.77 6.65
N PHE A 218 -16.59 -1.61 7.97
CA PHE A 218 -15.47 -0.95 8.65
C PHE A 218 -14.26 -1.86 8.82
N PHE A 219 -14.46 -3.17 9.00
CA PHE A 219 -13.36 -4.14 9.00
C PHE A 219 -12.57 -4.07 7.69
N LEU A 220 -13.26 -4.02 6.54
CA LEU A 220 -12.64 -3.89 5.22
C LEU A 220 -11.86 -2.60 5.05
N GLN A 221 -12.36 -1.46 5.55
CA GLN A 221 -11.62 -0.21 5.52
C GLN A 221 -10.32 -0.32 6.33
N GLY A 222 -10.39 -0.88 7.54
CA GLY A 222 -9.22 -1.02 8.39
C GLY A 222 -8.15 -1.94 7.81
N ILE A 223 -8.54 -3.12 7.30
CA ILE A 223 -7.56 -4.05 6.70
C ILE A 223 -7.01 -3.59 5.35
N ARG A 224 -7.66 -2.63 4.69
CA ARG A 224 -7.15 -1.98 3.47
C ARG A 224 -6.24 -0.78 3.78
N GLY A 225 -5.96 -0.50 5.05
CA GLY A 225 -5.00 0.52 5.45
C GLY A 225 -5.60 1.91 5.67
N HIS A 226 -6.89 2.00 6.03
CA HIS A 226 -7.48 3.29 6.42
C HIS A 226 -6.59 3.99 7.47
N PRO A 227 -6.21 5.28 7.30
CA PRO A 227 -5.23 5.94 8.16
C PRO A 227 -5.55 5.86 9.66
N ASP A 228 -6.82 6.05 10.05
CA ASP A 228 -7.28 5.94 11.44
C ASP A 228 -7.21 4.52 12.04
N ALA A 229 -6.98 3.49 11.21
CA ALA A 229 -6.80 2.11 11.65
C ALA A 229 -5.32 1.73 11.87
N LEU A 230 -4.38 2.62 11.55
CA LEU A 230 -2.94 2.36 11.57
C LEU A 230 -2.26 3.06 12.75
N ASP A 231 -1.35 2.35 13.42
CA ASP A 231 -0.42 2.93 14.38
C ASP A 231 0.95 3.07 13.70
N ASP A 232 1.38 4.29 13.38
CA ASP A 232 2.63 4.56 12.66
C ASP A 232 2.77 3.73 11.36
N LEU A 233 1.70 3.70 10.55
CA LEU A 233 1.56 2.90 9.31
C LEU A 233 1.58 1.37 9.51
N ILE A 234 1.51 0.88 10.75
CA ILE A 234 1.38 -0.54 11.03
C ILE A 234 -0.05 -0.85 11.45
N LEU A 235 -0.67 -1.82 10.78
CA LEU A 235 -1.97 -2.34 11.18
C LEU A 235 -1.77 -3.41 12.25
N THR A 236 -2.19 -3.12 13.47
CA THR A 236 -2.21 -4.10 14.57
C THR A 236 -3.62 -4.57 14.85
N LEU A 237 -3.76 -5.71 15.55
CA LEU A 237 -5.05 -6.19 16.02
C LEU A 237 -5.78 -5.14 16.88
N HIS A 238 -5.05 -4.44 17.76
CA HIS A 238 -5.61 -3.41 18.63
C HIS A 238 -5.97 -2.13 17.88
N SER A 239 -5.14 -1.67 16.94
CA SER A 239 -5.44 -0.49 16.14
C SER A 239 -6.67 -0.72 15.24
N LEU A 240 -6.73 -1.89 14.58
CA LEU A 240 -7.90 -2.32 13.82
C LEU A 240 -9.15 -2.38 14.68
N PHE A 241 -9.07 -3.03 15.85
CA PHE A 241 -10.23 -3.14 16.75
C PHE A 241 -10.69 -1.78 17.29
N GLY A 242 -9.75 -0.88 17.60
CA GLY A 242 -10.03 0.49 18.03
C GLY A 242 -10.82 1.26 16.96
N PHE A 243 -10.31 1.26 15.73
CA PHE A 243 -10.98 1.86 14.58
C PHE A 243 -12.38 1.31 14.35
N ILE A 244 -12.54 -0.01 14.24
CA ILE A 244 -13.85 -0.65 14.01
C ILE A 244 -14.82 -0.27 15.13
N SER A 245 -14.38 -0.31 16.39
CA SER A 245 -15.22 0.00 17.54
C SER A 245 -15.71 1.45 17.52
N GLU A 246 -14.84 2.38 17.11
CA GLU A 246 -15.19 3.79 17.00
C GLU A 246 -16.18 4.04 15.86
N GLU A 247 -15.90 3.50 14.68
CA GLU A 247 -16.74 3.67 13.49
C GLU A 247 -18.12 3.03 13.64
N VAL A 248 -18.18 1.78 14.13
CA VAL A 248 -19.44 1.09 14.41
C VAL A 248 -20.25 1.89 15.43
N ALA A 249 -19.63 2.40 16.50
CA ALA A 249 -20.33 3.22 17.48
C ALA A 249 -20.83 4.54 16.88
N ARG A 250 -20.07 5.15 15.96
CA ARG A 250 -20.44 6.39 15.26
C ARG A 250 -21.63 6.19 14.34
N ASP A 251 -21.63 5.15 13.52
CA ASP A 251 -22.74 4.81 12.62
C ASP A 251 -23.97 4.30 13.39
N CYS A 252 -23.79 3.53 14.46
CA CYS A 252 -24.88 3.15 15.36
C CYS A 252 -25.60 4.36 15.96
N ARG A 253 -24.84 5.38 16.41
CA ARG A 253 -25.42 6.62 16.95
C ARG A 253 -26.23 7.38 15.89
N SER A 254 -25.76 7.43 14.64
CA SER A 254 -26.47 8.11 13.55
C SER A 254 -27.79 7.42 13.20
N ARG A 255 -27.82 6.07 13.25
CA ARG A 255 -28.98 5.23 12.93
C ARG A 255 -29.87 4.88 14.12
N ARG A 256 -29.48 5.23 15.35
CA ARG A 256 -30.16 4.90 16.61
C ARG A 256 -30.31 3.37 16.84
N ILE A 257 -29.31 2.61 16.40
CA ILE A 257 -29.19 1.17 16.65
C ILE A 257 -28.09 0.91 17.68
N LYS A 258 -28.01 -0.33 18.18
CA LYS A 258 -26.98 -0.76 19.15
C LYS A 258 -26.21 -1.94 18.56
N GLN A 259 -24.91 -1.76 18.39
CA GLN A 259 -23.92 -2.78 18.09
C GLN A 259 -22.61 -2.34 18.76
N THR A 260 -21.89 -3.27 19.38
CA THR A 260 -20.65 -3.00 20.13
C THR A 260 -19.70 -4.15 19.85
N PRO A 261 -18.68 -3.97 19.01
CA PRO A 261 -17.69 -5.01 18.76
C PRO A 261 -17.01 -5.46 20.05
N SER A 262 -16.51 -6.70 20.07
CA SER A 262 -15.74 -7.23 21.19
C SER A 262 -14.48 -7.95 20.71
N LEU A 263 -13.43 -7.90 21.53
CA LEU A 263 -12.13 -8.53 21.28
C LEU A 263 -11.80 -9.45 22.46
N PHE A 264 -11.42 -10.68 22.16
CA PHE A 264 -10.84 -11.65 23.08
C PHE A 264 -9.47 -12.05 22.56
N GLU A 265 -8.47 -12.14 23.43
CA GLU A 265 -7.12 -12.50 23.03
C GLU A 265 -6.43 -13.35 24.10
N GLU A 266 -5.82 -14.44 23.67
CA GLU A 266 -4.84 -15.23 24.42
C GLU A 266 -3.52 -15.19 23.65
N VAL A 267 -2.99 -13.97 23.49
CA VAL A 267 -1.76 -13.70 22.73
C VAL A 267 -0.64 -13.22 23.64
N THR A 268 0.58 -13.59 23.30
CA THR A 268 1.80 -13.00 23.83
C THR A 268 2.28 -11.96 22.82
N GLY A 269 2.73 -10.78 23.24
CA GLY A 269 3.25 -9.77 22.30
C GLY A 269 2.16 -8.96 21.56
N ILE A 270 2.52 -8.41 20.41
CA ILE A 270 1.66 -7.57 19.55
C ILE A 270 1.35 -8.36 18.29
N VAL A 271 0.06 -8.50 17.97
CA VAL A 271 -0.40 -9.10 16.71
C VAL A 271 -0.40 -8.01 15.65
N VAL A 272 0.56 -8.08 14.72
CA VAL A 272 0.58 -7.22 13.53
C VAL A 272 -0.20 -7.94 12.44
N LEU A 273 -1.15 -7.26 11.83
CA LEU A 273 -1.98 -7.78 10.75
C LEU A 273 -1.41 -7.40 9.39
N GLY A 274 -0.91 -6.18 9.26
CA GLY A 274 -0.24 -5.73 8.04
C GLY A 274 0.74 -4.58 8.26
N ASP A 275 1.67 -4.45 7.33
CA ASP A 275 2.70 -3.42 7.32
C ASP A 275 2.49 -2.49 6.12
N PHE A 276 1.90 -1.32 6.39
CA PHE A 276 1.69 -0.24 5.42
C PHE A 276 2.83 0.79 5.48
N SER A 277 3.87 0.53 6.28
CA SER A 277 5.05 1.39 6.46
C SER A 277 6.16 1.11 5.46
N GLN A 278 5.98 0.09 4.62
CA GLN A 278 6.74 -0.12 3.39
C GLN A 278 6.84 1.28 2.71
N ILE A 279 8.03 1.79 2.35
CA ILE A 279 8.30 3.12 1.72
C ILE A 279 9.16 2.98 0.44
N LEU A 280 8.73 3.50 -0.72
CA LEU A 280 9.49 3.44 -1.99
C LEU A 280 10.79 4.24 -1.86
N VAL A 281 10.80 5.34 -1.09
CA VAL A 281 11.99 6.18 -0.86
C VAL A 281 11.93 6.92 0.50
N THR A 282 12.74 6.52 1.50
CA THR A 282 12.96 7.32 2.71
C THR A 282 14.19 8.23 2.55
N SER A 283 14.08 9.54 2.80
CA SER A 283 15.26 10.42 2.63
C SER A 283 16.35 10.27 3.68
N SER A 284 16.01 9.78 4.88
CA SER A 284 17.00 9.70 5.97
C SER A 284 18.14 8.74 5.62
N GLU A 285 17.97 7.98 4.55
CA GLU A 285 18.93 7.03 3.98
C GLU A 285 19.14 7.21 2.47
N LEU A 286 18.86 8.40 1.91
CA LEU A 286 19.37 8.74 0.57
C LEU A 286 20.91 8.67 0.51
N SER A 287 21.62 8.58 1.64
CA SER A 287 23.05 8.27 1.73
C SER A 287 23.40 6.77 1.71
N GLU A 288 22.42 5.87 1.86
CA GLU A 288 22.58 4.40 1.89
C GLU A 288 21.87 3.71 0.70
N VAL A 289 21.95 4.33 -0.48
CA VAL A 289 21.23 4.00 -1.75
C VAL A 289 21.54 2.60 -2.32
N GLN A 290 22.36 1.77 -1.67
CA GLN A 290 22.76 0.47 -2.22
C GLN A 290 21.66 -0.62 -2.17
N GLY A 291 20.44 -0.29 -1.74
CA GLY A 291 19.30 -1.23 -1.67
C GLY A 291 18.05 -0.84 -2.47
N PHE A 292 18.02 0.32 -3.13
CA PHE A 292 16.82 0.76 -3.86
C PHE A 292 16.81 0.25 -5.29
N PRO A 293 15.65 -0.12 -5.83
CA PRO A 293 15.56 -0.62 -7.18
C PRO A 293 15.53 0.53 -8.20
N ILE A 294 16.40 1.54 -8.06
CA ILE A 294 16.39 2.73 -8.92
C ILE A 294 17.61 2.70 -9.83
N SER A 295 17.36 2.76 -11.13
CA SER A 295 18.39 2.84 -12.17
C SER A 295 18.82 4.29 -12.44
N TRP A 296 17.86 5.22 -12.48
CA TRP A 296 18.10 6.60 -12.89
C TRP A 296 17.14 7.57 -12.21
N LEU A 297 17.65 8.77 -11.88
CA LEU A 297 16.86 9.95 -11.55
C LEU A 297 16.80 10.87 -12.77
N PHE A 298 15.62 11.39 -13.04
CA PHE A 298 15.37 12.41 -14.04
C PHE A 298 14.71 13.61 -13.38
N LEU A 299 15.27 14.80 -13.63
CA LEU A 299 14.71 16.08 -13.22
C LEU A 299 14.38 16.86 -14.49
N GLU A 300 13.13 17.31 -14.63
CA GLU A 300 12.70 18.03 -15.83
C GLU A 300 12.14 19.42 -15.46
N ASP A 301 12.49 20.42 -16.26
CA ASP A 301 11.80 21.71 -16.29
C ASP A 301 11.52 22.12 -17.73
N SER A 302 10.55 23.02 -17.89
CA SER A 302 10.17 23.55 -19.18
C SER A 302 10.09 25.07 -19.15
N PHE A 303 10.43 25.71 -20.26
CA PHE A 303 10.26 27.16 -20.44
C PHE A 303 9.95 27.50 -21.91
N ASP A 304 9.14 28.53 -22.11
CA ASP A 304 8.80 29.02 -23.44
C ASP A 304 10.03 29.65 -24.13
N GLU A 305 10.18 29.33 -25.42
CA GLU A 305 11.24 29.87 -26.27
C GLU A 305 10.71 30.25 -27.65
N CYS A 306 11.34 31.27 -28.24
CA CYS A 306 11.14 31.63 -29.63
C CYS A 306 11.87 30.63 -30.52
N THR A 307 11.17 30.11 -31.50
CA THR A 307 11.73 29.02 -32.31
C THR A 307 12.87 29.44 -33.24
N ASN A 308 12.85 30.71 -33.64
CA ASN A 308 13.95 31.34 -34.37
C ASN A 308 15.27 31.36 -33.58
N SER A 309 15.23 31.19 -32.25
CA SER A 309 16.41 31.04 -31.40
C SER A 309 17.15 29.73 -31.68
N ILE A 310 16.45 28.68 -32.13
CA ILE A 310 17.02 27.35 -32.44
C ILE A 310 17.35 27.24 -33.92
N LEU A 311 16.42 27.68 -34.78
CA LEU A 311 16.55 27.53 -36.22
C LEU A 311 16.22 28.85 -36.92
N THR A 312 17.23 29.40 -37.58
CA THR A 312 17.17 30.74 -38.21
C THR A 312 16.21 30.82 -39.41
N GLU A 313 15.80 29.69 -40.01
CA GLU A 313 15.05 29.64 -41.28
C GLU A 313 13.52 29.47 -41.14
N TRP A 314 12.93 29.60 -39.95
CA TRP A 314 11.53 29.21 -39.66
C TRP A 314 10.43 30.08 -40.29
N SER A 315 10.80 31.09 -41.06
CA SER A 315 9.86 31.88 -41.87
C SER A 315 9.16 31.09 -42.99
N ASN A 316 9.51 29.81 -43.21
CA ASN A 316 8.90 28.98 -44.25
C ASN A 316 7.48 28.52 -43.87
N ARG A 317 6.49 29.30 -44.31
CA ARG A 317 5.05 29.04 -44.10
C ARG A 317 4.54 27.70 -44.64
N SER A 318 5.30 27.01 -45.51
CA SER A 318 4.90 25.74 -46.12
C SER A 318 5.10 24.52 -45.21
N LEU A 319 5.97 24.59 -44.19
CA LEU A 319 6.23 23.47 -43.29
C LEU A 319 5.13 23.35 -42.21
N THR A 320 4.80 22.11 -41.86
CA THR A 320 3.89 21.81 -40.74
C THR A 320 4.61 21.95 -39.39
N ILE A 321 3.85 22.10 -38.30
CA ILE A 321 4.41 22.21 -36.94
C ILE A 321 5.29 20.99 -36.63
N LYS A 322 4.81 19.76 -36.88
CA LYS A 322 5.59 18.53 -36.66
C LYS A 322 6.91 18.47 -37.44
N GLN A 323 6.94 19.00 -38.67
CA GLN A 323 8.18 19.05 -39.45
C GLN A 323 9.18 20.07 -38.90
N LEU A 324 8.68 21.21 -38.43
CA LEU A 324 9.50 22.23 -37.77
C LEU A 324 10.05 21.68 -36.45
N GLU A 325 9.23 21.03 -35.64
CA GLU A 325 9.63 20.38 -34.38
C GLU A 325 10.69 19.30 -34.61
N TYR A 326 10.49 18.44 -35.60
CA TYR A 326 11.50 17.43 -35.98
C TYR A 326 12.83 18.08 -36.39
N ALA A 327 12.79 19.14 -37.18
CA ALA A 327 14.00 19.87 -37.57
C ALA A 327 14.67 20.55 -36.37
N ALA A 328 13.87 21.13 -35.47
CA ALA A 328 14.33 21.81 -34.26
C ALA A 328 15.11 20.87 -33.34
N ASN A 329 14.58 19.64 -33.16
CA ASN A 329 15.18 18.61 -32.34
C ASN A 329 16.30 17.82 -33.05
N SER A 330 16.73 18.23 -34.24
CA SER A 330 17.87 17.62 -34.90
C SER A 330 19.19 17.96 -34.18
N ASP A 331 20.15 17.04 -34.20
CA ASP A 331 21.44 17.22 -33.51
C ASP A 331 22.15 18.51 -33.90
N GLY A 332 22.13 18.88 -35.19
CA GLY A 332 22.76 20.11 -35.67
C GLY A 332 22.14 21.38 -35.08
N ALA A 333 20.81 21.45 -35.10
CA ALA A 333 20.06 22.60 -34.60
C ALA A 333 20.21 22.76 -33.09
N MET A 334 20.06 21.66 -32.34
CA MET A 334 20.22 21.69 -30.88
C MET A 334 21.67 21.92 -30.46
N ALA A 335 22.66 21.42 -31.21
CA ALA A 335 24.06 21.72 -30.95
C ALA A 335 24.37 23.20 -31.11
N GLU A 336 23.80 23.87 -32.13
CA GLU A 336 23.96 25.31 -32.32
C GLU A 336 23.36 26.10 -31.15
N TYR A 337 22.10 25.82 -30.82
CA TYR A 337 21.35 26.46 -29.73
C TYR A 337 22.04 26.30 -28.36
N THR A 338 22.51 25.10 -28.03
CA THR A 338 23.10 24.79 -26.72
C THR A 338 24.59 25.11 -26.61
N SER A 339 25.27 25.44 -27.72
CA SER A 339 26.73 25.50 -27.80
C SER A 339 27.38 26.45 -26.78
N GLU A 340 26.83 27.65 -26.57
CA GLU A 340 27.40 28.63 -25.65
C GLU A 340 27.28 28.18 -24.20
N ASN A 341 26.09 27.72 -23.81
CA ASN A 341 25.82 27.22 -22.45
C ASN A 341 26.69 26.01 -22.15
N PHE A 342 26.78 25.04 -23.06
CA PHE A 342 27.57 23.82 -22.85
C PHE A 342 29.06 24.10 -22.75
N LYS A 343 29.61 25.06 -23.52
CA LYS A 343 31.01 25.51 -23.36
C LYS A 343 31.26 26.09 -21.97
N LYS A 344 30.37 26.95 -21.49
CA LYS A 344 30.45 27.57 -20.15
C LYS A 344 30.36 26.50 -19.06
N TRP A 345 29.39 25.59 -19.16
CA TRP A 345 29.17 24.54 -18.18
C TRP A 345 30.28 23.51 -18.14
N ARG A 346 30.85 23.12 -19.28
CA ARG A 346 32.00 22.21 -19.32
C ARG A 346 33.18 22.71 -18.49
N SER A 347 33.46 24.02 -18.52
CA SER A 347 34.51 24.61 -17.69
C SER A 347 34.18 24.50 -16.20
N ARG A 348 32.93 24.82 -15.83
CA ARG A 348 32.47 24.78 -14.44
C ARG A 348 32.35 23.36 -13.88
N LEU A 349 31.90 22.39 -14.67
CA LEU A 349 31.88 20.97 -14.28
C LEU A 349 33.28 20.46 -13.89
N ARG A 350 34.33 20.92 -14.58
CA ARG A 350 35.71 20.58 -14.20
C ARG A 350 36.15 21.28 -12.92
N ASN A 351 35.88 22.57 -12.80
CA ASN A 351 36.39 23.39 -11.69
C ASN A 351 35.61 23.18 -10.39
N ASP A 352 34.29 23.06 -10.47
CA ASP A 352 33.38 23.04 -9.33
C ASP A 352 33.13 21.60 -8.83
N PHE A 353 33.24 20.59 -9.71
CA PHE A 353 33.01 19.16 -9.40
C PHE A 353 34.25 18.28 -9.57
N GLY A 354 35.36 18.82 -10.08
CA GLY A 354 36.62 18.06 -10.23
C GLY A 354 36.61 17.02 -11.35
N PHE A 355 35.62 17.04 -12.25
CA PHE A 355 35.53 16.08 -13.35
C PHE A 355 36.68 16.25 -14.35
N ASN A 356 37.11 15.13 -14.93
CA ASN A 356 38.10 15.17 -16.00
C ASN A 356 37.45 15.70 -17.28
N GLY A 357 38.17 16.55 -18.02
CA GLY A 357 37.67 17.14 -19.25
C GLY A 357 37.44 16.13 -20.38
N SER A 358 38.13 14.99 -20.34
CA SER A 358 37.92 13.86 -21.28
C SER A 358 36.57 13.19 -21.09
N ASP A 359 36.01 13.24 -19.88
CA ASP A 359 34.80 12.52 -19.50
C ASP A 359 33.55 13.40 -19.64
N ILE A 360 33.74 14.64 -20.10
CA ILE A 360 32.67 15.58 -20.42
C ILE A 360 32.61 15.73 -21.94
N SER A 361 31.50 15.30 -22.53
CA SER A 361 31.22 15.42 -23.96
C SER A 361 29.94 16.22 -24.21
N ALA A 362 29.92 16.97 -25.30
CA ALA A 362 28.75 17.70 -25.76
C ALA A 362 28.52 17.29 -27.21
N GLU A 363 27.38 16.65 -27.49
CA GLU A 363 27.01 16.17 -28.81
C GLU A 363 25.51 16.39 -28.99
N GLY A 364 25.14 17.04 -30.10
CA GLY A 364 23.76 17.48 -30.32
C GLY A 364 23.26 18.41 -29.20
N GLY A 365 22.03 18.17 -28.76
CA GLY A 365 21.43 18.83 -27.60
C GLY A 365 21.78 18.22 -26.25
N VAL A 366 22.82 17.39 -26.16
CA VAL A 366 23.15 16.62 -24.95
C VAL A 366 24.57 16.93 -24.45
N LEU A 367 24.68 17.29 -23.18
CA LEU A 367 25.94 17.40 -22.45
C LEU A 367 26.03 16.24 -21.45
N ARG A 368 27.01 15.34 -21.66
CA ARG A 368 27.29 14.20 -20.78
C ARG A 368 28.46 14.50 -19.87
N PHE A 369 28.41 13.99 -18.65
CA PHE A 369 29.45 14.11 -17.63
C PHE A 369 29.46 12.85 -16.75
N PRO A 370 30.46 12.64 -15.89
CA PRO A 370 30.48 11.49 -14.98
C PRO A 370 29.20 11.39 -14.15
N GLY A 371 28.49 10.28 -14.33
CA GLY A 371 27.25 9.93 -13.64
C GLY A 371 26.00 10.70 -14.08
N GLY A 372 26.02 11.40 -15.22
CA GLY A 372 24.81 12.04 -15.70
C GLY A 372 24.89 12.71 -17.06
N SER A 373 23.76 13.28 -17.47
CA SER A 373 23.66 14.12 -18.66
C SER A 373 22.53 15.12 -18.54
N ILE A 374 22.68 16.27 -19.19
CA ILE A 374 21.59 17.20 -19.44
C ILE A 374 21.28 17.24 -20.93
N SER A 375 20.00 17.10 -21.28
CA SER A 375 19.50 17.13 -22.66
C SER A 375 18.41 18.18 -22.84
N TYR A 376 18.33 18.73 -24.04
CA TYR A 376 17.32 19.70 -24.46
C TYR A 376 16.43 19.09 -25.54
N SER A 377 15.13 19.34 -25.46
CA SER A 377 14.16 19.09 -26.52
C SER A 377 13.14 20.22 -26.57
N ILE A 378 12.48 20.40 -27.71
CA ILE A 378 11.40 21.37 -27.87
C ILE A 378 10.11 20.69 -28.34
N GLU A 379 8.99 21.09 -27.77
CA GLU A 379 7.65 20.78 -28.27
C GLU A 379 6.98 22.08 -28.77
N LEU A 380 6.40 22.05 -29.97
CA LEU A 380 5.87 23.26 -30.60
C LEU A 380 4.36 23.44 -30.40
N GLY A 381 4.00 24.50 -29.67
CA GLY A 381 2.62 24.98 -29.61
C GLY A 381 2.20 25.77 -30.88
N SER A 382 3.15 26.42 -31.56
CA SER A 382 2.90 27.19 -32.78
C SER A 382 4.09 27.14 -33.75
N LYS A 383 4.01 27.85 -34.88
CA LYS A 383 5.12 27.94 -35.83
C LYS A 383 6.25 28.89 -35.36
N ASP A 384 6.03 29.66 -34.31
CA ASP A 384 6.94 30.71 -33.84
C ASP A 384 7.36 30.55 -32.37
N ARG A 385 6.67 29.68 -31.61
CA ARG A 385 6.93 29.43 -30.20
C ARG A 385 6.74 27.95 -29.85
N GLY A 386 7.45 27.53 -28.81
CA GLY A 386 7.32 26.21 -28.21
C GLY A 386 7.96 26.18 -26.84
N ASP A 387 7.77 25.08 -26.14
CA ASP A 387 8.32 24.85 -24.81
C ASP A 387 9.59 24.02 -24.92
N ILE A 388 10.70 24.56 -24.40
CA ILE A 388 11.96 23.83 -24.25
C ILE A 388 11.87 23.04 -22.96
N THR A 389 11.97 21.71 -23.07
CA THR A 389 12.16 20.84 -21.93
C THR A 389 13.65 20.57 -21.75
N ARG A 390 14.17 20.85 -20.55
CA ARG A 390 15.48 20.36 -20.13
C ARG A 390 15.29 19.15 -19.25
N LYS A 391 16.05 18.11 -19.56
CA LYS A 391 16.05 16.87 -18.80
C LYS A 391 17.44 16.59 -18.26
N LEU A 392 17.57 16.60 -16.95
CA LEU A 392 18.77 16.21 -16.23
C LEU A 392 18.62 14.76 -15.77
N GLN A 393 19.39 13.87 -16.38
CA GLN A 393 19.48 12.46 -16.01
C GLN A 393 20.72 12.24 -15.12
N LEU A 394 20.54 11.56 -13.99
CA LEU A 394 21.58 11.26 -13.02
C LEU A 394 21.50 9.78 -12.63
N ASP A 395 22.66 9.13 -12.51
CA ASP A 395 22.71 7.76 -11.98
C ASP A 395 22.53 7.74 -10.47
N ILE A 396 22.48 6.52 -9.93
CA ILE A 396 22.27 6.24 -8.51
C ILE A 396 23.34 6.88 -7.60
N ASP A 397 24.55 7.14 -8.10
CA ASP A 397 25.63 7.71 -7.29
C ASP A 397 25.37 9.17 -6.90
N TRP A 398 24.43 9.85 -7.55
CA TRP A 398 24.04 11.22 -7.20
C TRP A 398 23.04 11.31 -6.06
N PHE A 399 22.43 10.19 -5.69
CA PHE A 399 21.41 10.13 -4.65
C PHE A 399 22.06 10.38 -3.27
N GLY A 400 21.39 11.16 -2.43
CA GLY A 400 21.88 11.60 -1.12
C GLY A 400 22.98 12.65 -1.12
N LYS A 401 23.46 13.06 -2.30
CA LYS A 401 24.44 14.15 -2.42
C LYS A 401 23.72 15.48 -2.63
N THR A 402 22.83 15.84 -1.71
CA THR A 402 21.96 17.04 -1.78
C THR A 402 22.74 18.31 -2.15
N ASP A 403 23.88 18.57 -1.50
CA ASP A 403 24.72 19.74 -1.80
C ASP A 403 25.26 19.74 -3.23
N LEU A 404 25.63 18.57 -3.77
CA LEU A 404 26.14 18.45 -5.13
C LEU A 404 24.99 18.59 -6.15
N LEU A 405 23.84 18.00 -5.86
CA LEU A 405 22.64 18.13 -6.69
C LEU A 405 22.20 19.60 -6.78
N LEU A 406 22.16 20.29 -5.65
CA LEU A 406 21.81 21.71 -5.59
C LEU A 406 22.82 22.58 -6.35
N LYS A 407 24.13 22.32 -6.19
CA LYS A 407 25.17 22.98 -7.00
C LYS A 407 24.99 22.72 -8.49
N LEU A 408 24.58 21.51 -8.88
CA LEU A 408 24.37 21.12 -10.27
C LEU A 408 23.16 21.83 -10.87
N LEU A 409 22.03 21.87 -10.16
CA LEU A 409 20.85 22.63 -10.56
C LEU A 409 21.13 24.12 -10.68
N LYS A 410 21.87 24.71 -9.72
CA LYS A 410 22.32 26.12 -9.78
C LYS A 410 23.27 26.37 -10.95
N LEU A 411 24.15 25.42 -11.28
CA LEU A 411 25.04 25.51 -12.44
C LEU A 411 24.24 25.55 -13.76
N PHE A 412 23.30 24.62 -13.91
CA PHE A 412 22.44 24.52 -15.09
C PHE A 412 21.29 25.52 -15.11
N GLN A 413 21.11 26.28 -14.03
CA GLN A 413 20.00 27.22 -13.84
C GLN A 413 18.65 26.52 -14.07
N MET A 414 18.53 25.31 -13.51
CA MET A 414 17.31 24.51 -13.58
C MET A 414 16.41 24.79 -12.38
N ARG A 415 15.11 24.74 -12.62
CA ARG A 415 14.04 24.77 -11.61
C ARG A 415 13.10 23.60 -11.91
N PRO A 416 13.52 22.36 -11.60
CA PRO A 416 12.74 21.19 -11.95
C PRO A 416 11.36 21.26 -11.31
N GLU A 417 10.34 21.07 -12.15
CA GLU A 417 8.93 21.00 -11.77
C GLU A 417 8.45 19.55 -11.69
N SER A 418 9.25 18.63 -12.26
CA SER A 418 9.01 17.20 -12.20
C SER A 418 10.26 16.42 -11.82
N LEU A 419 10.00 15.26 -11.23
CA LEU A 419 10.99 14.28 -10.85
C LEU A 419 10.52 12.91 -11.30
N LYS A 420 11.40 12.11 -11.89
CA LYS A 420 11.08 10.75 -12.30
C LYS A 420 12.19 9.80 -11.92
N PHE A 421 11.82 8.66 -11.35
CA PHE A 421 12.70 7.52 -11.14
C PHE A 421 12.42 6.47 -12.21
N SER A 422 13.48 5.91 -12.78
CA SER A 422 13.42 4.61 -13.47
C SER A 422 13.87 3.53 -12.52
N LEU A 423 13.15 2.42 -12.53
CA LEU A 423 13.37 1.31 -11.63
C LEU A 423 14.21 0.20 -12.30
N ASN A 424 14.76 -0.70 -11.50
CA ASN A 424 15.42 -1.92 -11.96
C ASN A 424 14.61 -3.19 -11.60
N ILE A 425 13.49 -3.01 -10.90
CA ILE A 425 12.44 -4.01 -10.69
C ILE A 425 11.15 -3.49 -11.30
N ASP A 426 10.28 -4.43 -11.66
CA ASP A 426 8.94 -4.13 -12.10
C ASP A 426 8.03 -4.03 -10.86
N LEU A 427 7.25 -2.96 -10.79
CA LEU A 427 6.16 -2.76 -9.86
C LEU A 427 4.86 -3.28 -10.46
N GLU A 428 3.94 -3.72 -9.61
CA GLU A 428 2.53 -3.85 -9.96
C GLU A 428 1.79 -2.57 -9.51
N PRO A 429 1.33 -1.70 -10.44
CA PRO A 429 0.75 -0.40 -10.09
C PRO A 429 -0.47 -0.48 -9.16
N LEU A 430 -1.35 -1.47 -9.34
CA LEU A 430 -2.54 -1.61 -8.50
C LEU A 430 -2.21 -1.97 -7.04
N VAL A 431 -1.08 -2.64 -6.80
CA VAL A 431 -0.62 -3.03 -5.45
C VAL A 431 -0.19 -1.80 -4.63
N GLN A 432 0.07 -0.67 -5.29
CA GLN A 432 0.51 0.58 -4.65
C GLN A 432 -0.65 1.33 -3.99
N ILE A 433 -1.89 1.12 -4.46
CA ILE A 433 -3.05 1.93 -4.09
C ILE A 433 -3.27 1.98 -2.57
N PRO A 434 -3.28 0.86 -1.83
CA PRO A 434 -3.46 0.91 -0.38
C PRO A 434 -2.38 1.72 0.34
N GLY A 435 -1.13 1.65 -0.14
CA GLY A 435 -0.02 2.43 0.40
C GLY A 435 -0.16 3.92 0.12
N LEU A 436 -0.61 4.30 -1.08
CA LEU A 436 -0.91 5.67 -1.46
C LEU A 436 -2.04 6.25 -0.59
N GLU A 437 -3.18 5.55 -0.51
CA GLU A 437 -4.34 5.98 0.27
C GLU A 437 -4.03 6.08 1.78
N ALA A 438 -3.25 5.14 2.32
CA ALA A 438 -2.79 5.18 3.72
C ALA A 438 -1.92 6.42 4.03
N ASN A 439 -1.30 7.02 3.01
CA ASN A 439 -0.49 8.22 3.11
C ASN A 439 -1.21 9.47 2.58
N GLU A 440 -2.54 9.46 2.53
CA GLU A 440 -3.41 10.60 2.16
C GLU A 440 -3.37 10.99 0.68
N TRP A 441 -2.85 10.14 -0.21
CA TRP A 441 -2.99 10.36 -1.65
C TRP A 441 -4.40 9.98 -2.12
N GLU A 442 -4.99 10.81 -2.98
CA GLU A 442 -6.24 10.53 -3.67
C GLU A 442 -5.95 9.89 -5.03
N VAL A 443 -6.28 8.61 -5.20
CA VAL A 443 -6.14 7.93 -6.50
C VAL A 443 -7.18 8.48 -7.49
N THR A 444 -6.71 9.07 -8.58
CA THR A 444 -7.55 9.71 -9.61
C THR A 444 -7.71 8.85 -10.87
N GLU A 445 -6.72 8.04 -11.21
CA GLU A 445 -6.76 7.09 -12.32
C GLU A 445 -6.08 5.76 -11.94
N GLU A 446 -6.67 4.63 -12.33
CA GLU A 446 -6.13 3.30 -12.05
C GLU A 446 -6.30 2.34 -13.24
N SER A 447 -5.26 1.56 -13.52
CA SER A 447 -5.21 0.51 -14.53
C SER A 447 -4.11 -0.51 -14.18
N GLU A 448 -4.08 -1.65 -14.90
CA GLU A 448 -3.04 -2.67 -14.70
C GLU A 448 -1.62 -2.12 -14.97
N ASP A 449 -1.48 -1.12 -15.85
CA ASP A 449 -0.19 -0.58 -16.29
C ASP A 449 0.20 0.73 -15.60
N GLU A 450 -0.76 1.42 -14.97
CA GLU A 450 -0.58 2.78 -14.45
C GLU A 450 -1.56 3.10 -13.31
N VAL A 451 -1.06 3.74 -12.25
CA VAL A 451 -1.85 4.40 -11.20
C VAL A 451 -1.42 5.86 -11.11
N VAL A 452 -2.41 6.76 -11.06
CA VAL A 452 -2.22 8.19 -10.86
C VAL A 452 -2.91 8.58 -9.55
N ALA A 453 -2.18 9.31 -8.70
CA ALA A 453 -2.74 9.83 -7.47
C ALA A 453 -2.28 11.27 -7.22
N GLU A 454 -3.09 12.02 -6.47
CA GLU A 454 -2.88 13.43 -6.18
C GLU A 454 -2.80 13.66 -4.67
N TRP A 455 -1.87 14.53 -4.27
CA TRP A 455 -1.76 15.01 -2.91
C TRP A 455 -1.35 16.49 -2.93
N ASP A 456 -2.22 17.34 -2.37
CA ASP A 456 -2.13 18.80 -2.47
C ASP A 456 -2.02 19.31 -3.92
N ASN A 457 -0.83 19.73 -4.36
CA ASN A 457 -0.56 20.18 -5.74
C ASN A 457 0.40 19.25 -6.50
N ILE A 458 0.70 18.08 -5.93
CA ILE A 458 1.64 17.10 -6.47
C ILE A 458 0.86 15.93 -7.06
N VAL A 459 1.24 15.53 -8.26
CA VAL A 459 0.69 14.35 -8.93
C VAL A 459 1.77 13.28 -8.97
N VAL A 460 1.47 12.08 -8.49
CA VAL A 460 2.31 10.89 -8.67
C VAL A 460 1.72 10.01 -9.76
N THR A 461 2.56 9.54 -10.67
CA THR A 461 2.23 8.52 -11.68
C THR A 461 3.15 7.32 -11.47
N ILE A 462 2.58 6.18 -11.12
CA ILE A 462 3.29 4.91 -10.93
C ILE A 462 3.00 4.00 -12.11
N ARG A 463 4.05 3.53 -12.76
CA ARG A 463 4.04 2.49 -13.80
C ARG A 463 4.96 1.35 -13.38
N GLN A 464 4.92 0.27 -14.14
CA GLN A 464 5.74 -0.91 -13.91
C GLN A 464 7.22 -0.59 -13.68
N ASP A 465 7.84 0.24 -14.50
CA ASP A 465 9.28 0.52 -14.44
C ASP A 465 9.63 1.93 -13.95
N THR A 466 8.62 2.75 -13.61
CA THR A 466 8.84 4.18 -13.38
C THR A 466 7.87 4.78 -12.37
N VAL A 467 8.38 5.74 -11.59
CA VAL A 467 7.58 6.57 -10.69
C VAL A 467 7.88 8.02 -11.03
N ARG A 468 6.87 8.79 -11.41
CA ARG A 468 6.99 10.20 -11.78
C ARG A 468 6.18 11.07 -10.83
N PHE A 469 6.71 12.24 -10.55
CA PHE A 469 6.13 13.29 -9.75
C PHE A 469 6.09 14.56 -10.58
N ASP A 470 4.94 15.21 -10.63
CA ASP A 470 4.74 16.49 -11.27
C ASP A 470 4.20 17.50 -10.25
N GLY A 471 4.45 18.80 -10.48
CA GLY A 471 3.99 19.89 -9.60
C GLY A 471 4.92 20.19 -8.41
N MET A 472 6.16 19.71 -8.43
CA MET A 472 7.10 19.88 -7.32
C MET A 472 8.07 21.05 -7.51
N ASN A 473 8.30 21.87 -6.50
CA ASN A 473 9.40 22.85 -6.51
C ASN A 473 10.71 22.22 -6.02
N VAL A 474 11.32 21.35 -6.83
CA VAL A 474 12.50 20.56 -6.43
C VAL A 474 13.65 21.45 -5.95
N LEU A 475 13.89 22.57 -6.64
CA LEU A 475 14.97 23.50 -6.25
C LEU A 475 14.71 24.09 -4.86
N GLY A 476 13.50 24.61 -4.61
CA GLY A 476 13.13 25.17 -3.32
C GLY A 476 13.20 24.15 -2.18
N MET A 477 12.77 22.91 -2.45
CA MET A 477 12.85 21.81 -1.47
C MET A 477 14.30 21.49 -1.08
N LEU A 478 15.22 21.48 -2.05
CA LEU A 478 16.65 21.22 -1.79
C LEU A 478 17.32 22.40 -1.05
N GLU A 479 16.95 23.64 -1.35
CA GLU A 479 17.45 24.84 -0.64
C GLU A 479 16.99 24.84 0.83
N ALA A 480 15.72 24.52 1.07
CA ALA A 480 15.18 24.47 2.43
C ALA A 480 15.81 23.36 3.29
N ALA A 481 16.22 22.25 2.66
CA ALA A 481 16.95 21.16 3.30
C ALA A 481 18.39 21.55 3.71
N GLU A 482 19.09 22.33 2.88
CA GLU A 482 20.44 22.84 3.19
C GLU A 482 20.42 23.81 4.40
N GLU A 483 19.32 24.57 4.55
CA GLU A 483 19.16 25.56 5.62
C GLU A 483 18.68 24.97 6.96
N GLY A 484 18.32 23.67 7.01
CA GLY A 484 17.89 22.99 8.23
C GLY A 484 16.56 23.51 8.80
N SER A 485 15.69 24.06 7.96
CA SER A 485 14.41 24.63 8.39
C SER A 485 13.38 23.54 8.74
N VAL A 486 12.63 23.73 9.83
CA VAL A 486 11.65 22.76 10.37
C VAL A 486 10.33 22.74 9.56
N GLU A 487 10.08 23.77 8.75
CA GLU A 487 8.90 23.91 7.87
C GLU A 487 9.16 23.41 6.44
N ALA A 488 10.35 22.89 6.13
CA ALA A 488 10.64 22.34 4.82
C ALA A 488 9.92 21.00 4.66
N GLU A 489 8.80 20.97 3.94
CA GLU A 489 8.37 19.76 3.24
C GLU A 489 9.49 19.42 2.26
N CYS A 490 10.41 18.56 2.69
CA CYS A 490 11.58 18.22 1.93
C CYS A 490 11.19 17.21 0.85
N LEU A 491 12.03 17.02 -0.17
CA LEU A 491 11.87 15.96 -1.17
C LEU A 491 11.57 14.62 -0.47
N THR A 492 12.18 14.45 0.69
CA THR A 492 11.89 13.48 1.74
C THR A 492 10.45 13.20 2.06
N ASP A 493 9.65 14.23 2.33
CA ASP A 493 8.32 14.06 2.91
C ASP A 493 7.36 13.64 1.80
N VAL A 494 7.55 14.20 0.60
CA VAL A 494 6.83 13.79 -0.61
C VAL A 494 7.18 12.35 -1.01
N LEU A 495 8.47 12.00 -0.97
CA LEU A 495 8.95 10.65 -1.27
C LEU A 495 8.57 9.63 -0.18
N GLY A 496 8.58 10.05 1.08
CA GLY A 496 8.21 9.24 2.25
C GLY A 496 6.72 8.96 2.33
N ARG A 497 5.88 9.86 1.78
CA ARG A 497 4.42 9.69 1.68
C ARG A 497 3.98 8.69 0.60
N ILE A 498 4.85 8.09 -0.20
CA ILE A 498 4.37 7.21 -1.29
C ILE A 498 4.24 5.73 -0.92
N GLY A 499 4.70 5.34 0.26
CA GLY A 499 4.75 3.92 0.60
C GLY A 499 5.64 3.13 -0.38
N SER A 500 6.14 1.94 -0.01
CA SER A 500 6.81 0.98 -0.87
C SER A 500 5.82 -0.08 -1.17
N THR A 501 5.94 -0.52 -2.38
CA THR A 501 5.64 -1.88 -2.71
C THR A 501 6.93 -2.66 -2.79
N HIS A 502 6.83 -3.85 -2.21
CA HIS A 502 7.55 -5.00 -2.68
C HIS A 502 6.54 -5.92 -3.36
#